data_AF-A0A2N3CLJ5-F1
#
_entry.id   AF-A0A2N3CLJ5-F1
#
_cell.length_a   1.000
_cell.length_b   1.000
_cell.length_c   1.000
_cell.angle_alpha   90.00
_cell.angle_beta   90.00
_cell.angle_gamma   90.00
#
_symmetry.space_group_name_H-M   'P 1'
#
loop_
_entity.id
_entity.type
_entity.pdbx_description
1 polymer ?
#
loop_
_entity_poly.entity_id
_entity_poly.type
_entity_poly.pdbx_seq_one_letter_code
_entity_poly.pdbx_strand_id
1 'polypeptide(L)'
;MTSGFRVSGTAHLALILWAVLEGTLFRSRPPAEMLVADVSLVSAEEFAALTSAAPEPSPSAPEAPPEARTEELAIAPVPESAAPTPSAARPAERPAPPEAPPETEAIRTPPRTEAEAEPPAPPSAPEPEASPEPPAPPPPAERVAPRPLP
;
A
#
# COMPACT_ATOMS: atom_id res chain seq x y z
N MET A 1 -0.06 43.28 -35.42
CA MET A 1 -0.92 42.16 -34.92
C MET A 1 -0.17 40.82 -34.86
N THR A 2 1.14 40.78 -34.55
CA THR A 2 1.93 39.53 -34.54
C THR A 2 2.54 39.19 -33.18
N SER A 3 2.64 40.17 -32.29
CA SER A 3 3.24 40.00 -30.95
C SER A 3 2.43 39.03 -30.07
N GLY A 4 1.09 39.10 -30.12
CA GLY A 4 0.22 38.22 -29.33
C GLY A 4 0.35 36.74 -29.72
N PHE A 5 0.44 36.45 -31.02
CA PHE A 5 0.65 35.08 -31.52
C PHE A 5 2.02 34.52 -31.09
N ARG A 6 3.07 35.34 -31.13
CA ARG A 6 4.42 34.90 -30.71
C ARG A 6 4.46 34.61 -29.21
N VAL A 7 3.92 35.50 -28.38
CA VAL A 7 3.89 35.32 -26.92
C VAL A 7 3.07 34.09 -26.54
N SER A 8 1.88 33.94 -27.12
CA SER A 8 1.02 32.77 -26.88
C SER A 8 1.70 31.48 -27.34
N GLY A 9 2.30 31.48 -28.53
CA GLY A 9 3.03 30.33 -29.06
C GLY A 9 4.21 29.93 -28.19
N THR A 10 5.03 30.90 -27.73
CA THR A 10 6.15 30.61 -26.83
C THR A 10 5.70 30.10 -25.46
N ALA A 11 4.59 30.63 -24.93
CA ALA A 11 4.05 30.17 -23.65
C ALA A 11 3.58 28.71 -23.74
N HIS A 12 2.86 28.34 -24.81
CA HIS A 12 2.43 26.96 -25.01
C HIS A 12 3.63 26.03 -25.23
N LEU A 13 4.62 26.45 -26.02
CA LEU A 13 5.80 25.63 -26.27
C LEU A 13 6.59 25.37 -24.98
N ALA A 14 6.72 26.38 -24.12
CA ALA A 14 7.36 26.24 -22.82
C ALA A 14 6.60 25.27 -21.89
N LEU A 15 5.26 25.32 -21.91
CA LEU A 15 4.42 24.46 -21.07
C LEU A 15 4.45 22.99 -21.54
N ILE A 16 4.45 22.76 -22.85
CA ILE A 16 4.64 21.42 -23.43
C ILE A 16 6.03 20.88 -23.07
N LEU A 17 7.08 21.70 -23.24
CA LEU A 17 8.43 21.29 -22.89
C LEU A 17 8.55 20.97 -21.40
N TRP A 18 7.96 21.78 -20.53
CA TRP A 18 7.89 21.53 -19.09
C TRP A 18 7.25 20.17 -18.78
N ALA A 19 6.07 19.89 -19.33
CA ALA A 19 5.34 18.64 -19.06
C ALA A 19 6.13 17.39 -19.50
N VAL A 20 6.84 17.48 -20.65
CA VAL A 20 7.72 16.40 -21.12
C VAL A 20 8.88 16.20 -20.15
N LEU A 21 9.53 17.29 -19.72
CA LEU A 21 10.66 17.22 -18.79
C LEU A 21 10.25 16.69 -17.41
N GLU A 22 9.07 17.07 -16.90
CA GLU A 22 8.50 16.54 -15.66
C GLU A 22 8.34 15.01 -15.73
N GLY A 23 7.71 14.51 -16.79
CA GLY A 23 7.44 13.08 -16.95
C GLY A 23 8.68 12.22 -17.21
N THR A 24 9.72 12.76 -17.86
CA THR A 24 10.92 11.99 -18.20
C THR A 24 12.05 12.12 -17.17
N LEU A 25 12.22 13.32 -16.60
CA LEU A 25 13.38 13.63 -15.75
C LEU A 25 13.06 13.52 -14.25
N PHE A 26 11.81 13.76 -13.87
CA PHE A 26 11.34 13.67 -12.47
C PHE A 26 10.50 12.42 -12.22
N ARG A 27 10.66 11.38 -13.05
CA ARG A 27 9.96 10.13 -12.84
C ARG A 27 10.45 9.50 -11.54
N SER A 28 9.66 9.65 -10.49
CA SER A 28 9.88 8.95 -9.22
C SER A 28 10.04 7.46 -9.50
N ARG A 29 11.09 6.86 -8.94
CA ARG A 29 11.25 5.41 -8.96
C ARG A 29 9.95 4.81 -8.41
N PRO A 30 9.43 3.71 -8.99
CA PRO A 30 8.28 3.02 -8.40
C PRO A 30 8.52 2.87 -6.90
N PRO A 31 7.52 3.18 -6.06
CA PRO A 31 7.69 3.01 -4.62
C PRO A 31 8.19 1.58 -4.39
N ALA A 32 9.27 1.45 -3.62
CA ALA A 32 9.79 0.13 -3.28
C ALA A 32 8.67 -0.70 -2.68
N GLU A 33 8.58 -1.97 -3.07
CA GLU A 33 7.60 -2.87 -2.49
C GLU A 33 7.81 -2.90 -0.97
N MET A 34 6.80 -2.46 -0.24
CA MET A 34 6.84 -2.42 1.21
C MET A 34 6.77 -3.86 1.71
N LEU A 35 7.83 -4.34 2.35
CA LEU A 35 7.83 -5.64 3.02
C LEU A 35 6.95 -5.54 4.26
N VAL A 36 5.69 -5.95 4.11
CA VAL A 36 4.76 -6.16 5.22
C VAL A 36 4.85 -7.62 5.67
N ALA A 37 5.01 -7.81 6.97
CA ALA A 37 4.91 -9.12 7.60
C ALA A 37 3.49 -9.32 8.12
N ASP A 38 2.82 -10.34 7.61
CA ASP A 38 1.51 -10.73 8.12
C ASP A 38 1.67 -11.44 9.47
N VAL A 39 1.35 -10.74 10.55
CA VAL A 39 1.29 -11.31 11.90
C VAL A 39 -0.15 -11.63 12.25
N SER A 40 -0.41 -12.90 12.56
CA SER A 40 -1.70 -13.34 13.11
C SER A 40 -1.61 -13.36 14.63
N LEU A 41 -2.58 -12.75 15.31
CA LEU A 41 -2.72 -12.84 16.75
C LEU A 41 -3.38 -14.17 17.09
N VAL A 42 -2.66 -15.04 17.79
CA VAL A 42 -3.12 -16.36 18.22
C VAL A 42 -3.33 -16.32 19.74
N SER A 43 -4.39 -16.94 20.24
CA SER A 43 -4.64 -17.00 21.69
C SER A 43 -3.59 -17.89 22.39
N ALA A 44 -3.40 -17.72 23.70
CA ALA A 44 -2.42 -18.51 24.44
C ALA A 44 -2.74 -20.02 24.37
N GLU A 45 -4.02 -20.37 24.38
CA GLU A 45 -4.53 -21.75 24.27
C GLU A 45 -4.23 -22.35 22.90
N GLU A 46 -4.40 -21.56 21.84
CA GLU A 46 -4.16 -21.98 20.46
C GLU A 46 -2.66 -22.10 20.16
N PHE A 47 -1.83 -21.22 20.72
CA PHE A 47 -0.37 -21.38 20.71
C PHE A 47 0.08 -22.63 21.48
N ALA A 48 -0.52 -22.91 22.63
CA ALA A 48 -0.23 -24.10 23.42
C ALA A 48 -0.62 -25.38 22.66
N ALA A 49 -1.74 -25.36 21.93
CA ALA A 49 -2.15 -26.48 21.09
C ALA A 49 -1.14 -26.73 19.94
N LEU A 50 -0.64 -25.68 19.28
CA LEU A 50 0.35 -25.80 18.22
C LEU A 50 1.72 -26.27 18.72
N THR A 51 2.14 -25.79 19.89
CA THR A 51 3.44 -26.16 20.48
C THR A 51 3.41 -27.53 21.16
N SER A 52 2.27 -27.97 21.70
CA SER A 52 2.12 -29.30 22.31
C SER A 52 2.24 -30.44 21.30
N ALA A 53 2.02 -30.17 20.01
CA ALA A 53 2.17 -31.16 18.93
C ALA A 53 3.57 -31.11 18.28
N ALA A 54 4.44 -30.20 18.72
CA ALA A 54 5.79 -30.10 18.17
C ALA A 54 6.64 -31.30 18.61
N PRO A 55 7.40 -31.92 17.69
CA PRO A 55 8.38 -32.94 18.06
C PRO A 55 9.38 -32.38 19.08
N GLU A 56 9.71 -33.17 20.10
CA GLU A 56 10.83 -32.88 20.99
C GLU A 56 12.09 -32.59 20.16
N PRO A 57 12.86 -31.54 20.50
CA PRO A 57 14.13 -31.30 19.84
C PRO A 57 15.00 -32.53 20.04
N SER A 58 15.34 -33.20 18.93
CA SER A 58 16.34 -34.28 18.97
C SER A 58 17.60 -33.72 19.61
N PRO A 59 18.27 -34.44 20.53
CA PRO A 59 19.57 -34.01 21.01
C PRO A 59 20.47 -33.89 19.79
N SER A 60 20.81 -32.65 19.42
CA SER A 60 21.76 -32.40 18.35
C SER A 60 23.04 -33.12 18.71
N ALA A 61 23.51 -34.00 17.83
CA ALA A 61 24.92 -34.39 17.84
C ALA A 61 25.76 -33.10 17.86
N PRO A 62 26.91 -33.07 18.56
CA PRO A 62 27.75 -31.88 18.60
C PRO A 62 27.99 -31.39 17.18
N GLU A 63 27.47 -30.21 16.90
CA GLU A 63 27.61 -29.55 15.61
C GLU A 63 29.12 -29.35 15.38
N ALA A 64 29.63 -29.88 14.27
CA ALA A 64 31.01 -29.61 13.89
C ALA A 64 31.18 -28.09 13.79
N PRO A 65 32.30 -27.52 14.27
CA PRO A 65 32.51 -26.08 14.21
C PRO A 65 32.27 -25.59 12.78
N PRO A 66 31.50 -24.51 12.57
CA PRO A 66 31.35 -23.94 11.25
C PRO A 66 32.75 -23.63 10.71
N GLU A 67 33.07 -24.06 9.49
CA GLU A 67 34.25 -23.56 8.81
C GLU A 67 34.16 -22.04 8.81
N ALA A 68 35.15 -21.39 9.42
CA ALA A 68 35.22 -19.95 9.51
C ALA A 68 35.29 -19.37 8.10
N ARG A 69 34.13 -19.00 7.55
CA ARG A 69 34.07 -18.05 6.45
C ARG A 69 34.69 -16.77 7.02
N THR A 70 35.76 -16.28 6.39
CA THR A 70 36.37 -15.00 6.75
C THR A 70 35.31 -13.92 6.56
N GLU A 71 34.59 -13.62 7.64
CA GLU A 71 33.72 -12.47 7.74
C GLU A 71 34.62 -11.24 7.76
N GLU A 72 34.41 -10.40 6.76
CA GLU A 72 34.78 -9.00 6.79
C GLU A 72 34.21 -8.38 8.08
N LEU A 73 35.11 -8.19 9.06
CA LEU A 73 34.96 -7.45 10.31
C LEU A 73 33.52 -7.04 10.66
N ALA A 74 32.77 -7.98 11.25
CA ALA A 74 31.57 -7.66 12.00
C ALA A 74 31.98 -6.88 13.25
N ILE A 75 31.82 -5.55 13.20
CA ILE A 75 31.89 -4.70 14.38
C ILE A 75 30.68 -5.06 15.25
N ALA A 76 30.92 -5.79 16.35
CA ALA A 76 29.89 -6.04 17.34
C ALA A 76 29.38 -4.70 17.90
N PRO A 77 28.05 -4.48 18.04
CA PRO A 77 27.57 -3.33 18.76
C PRO A 77 28.00 -3.46 20.23
N VAL A 78 28.86 -2.55 20.67
CA VAL A 78 29.17 -2.38 22.09
C VAL A 78 27.90 -1.92 22.80
N PRO A 79 27.45 -2.57 23.89
CA PRO A 79 26.34 -2.05 24.67
C PRO A 79 26.79 -0.75 25.33
N GLU A 80 26.32 0.38 24.80
CA GLU A 80 26.48 1.69 25.41
C GLU A 80 25.53 1.79 26.61
N SER A 81 25.96 1.25 27.75
CA SER A 81 25.31 1.44 29.04
C SER A 81 26.09 2.46 29.85
N ALA A 82 25.93 3.74 29.51
CA ALA A 82 26.06 4.81 30.49
C ALA A 82 24.64 5.25 30.87
N ALA A 83 24.17 4.83 32.04
CA ALA A 83 22.97 5.43 32.61
C ALA A 83 23.22 6.94 32.76
N PRO A 84 22.32 7.82 32.27
CA PRO A 84 22.51 9.24 32.44
C PRO A 84 22.48 9.58 33.93
N THR A 85 23.55 10.18 34.45
CA THR A 85 23.49 10.87 35.74
C THR A 85 22.38 11.91 35.68
N PRO A 86 21.44 11.96 36.65
CA PRO A 86 20.39 12.96 36.65
C PRO A 86 21.03 14.35 36.69
N SER A 87 20.83 15.12 35.62
CA SER A 87 21.15 16.54 35.62
C SER A 87 20.33 17.21 36.73
N ALA A 88 20.99 17.96 37.62
CA ALA A 88 20.29 18.78 38.60
C ALA A 88 19.24 19.64 37.87
N ALA A 89 17.99 19.55 38.32
CA ALA A 89 16.90 20.29 37.70
C ALA A 89 17.21 21.79 37.72
N ARG A 90 17.17 22.44 36.56
CA ARG A 90 17.21 23.90 36.46
C ARG A 90 15.99 24.46 37.22
N PRO A 91 16.13 25.55 38.00
CA PRO A 91 14.97 26.22 38.59
C PRO A 91 13.92 26.50 37.52
N ALA A 92 12.67 26.15 37.79
CA ALA A 92 11.57 26.34 36.85
C ALA A 92 11.48 27.82 36.45
N GLU A 93 11.50 28.10 35.15
CA GLU A 93 11.20 29.42 34.63
C GLU A 93 9.74 29.77 34.96
N ARG A 94 9.52 31.00 35.43
CA ARG A 94 8.17 31.52 35.68
C ARG A 94 7.42 31.56 34.34
N PRO A 95 6.15 31.13 34.27
CA PRO A 95 5.36 31.19 33.04
C PRO A 95 5.36 32.60 32.45
N ALA A 96 5.63 32.69 31.16
CA ALA A 96 5.52 33.94 30.42
C ALA A 96 4.06 34.46 30.47
N PRO A 97 3.83 35.79 30.44
CA PRO A 97 2.50 36.32 30.24
C PRO A 97 1.92 35.78 28.93
N PRO A 98 0.60 35.51 28.86
CA PRO A 98 -0.02 35.05 27.62
C PRO A 98 0.18 36.07 26.50
N GLU A 99 0.59 35.59 25.33
CA GLU A 99 0.70 36.41 24.13
C GLU A 99 -0.68 36.92 23.72
N ALA A 100 -0.73 38.17 23.23
CA ALA A 100 -1.96 38.75 22.72
C ALA A 100 -2.47 37.91 21.53
N PRO A 101 -3.79 37.66 21.44
CA PRO A 101 -4.34 36.94 20.31
C PRO A 101 -4.05 37.70 19.00
N PRO A 102 -3.82 36.98 17.88
CA PRO A 102 -3.65 37.61 16.59
C PRO A 102 -4.89 38.45 16.23
N GLU A 103 -4.69 39.65 15.68
CA GLU A 103 -5.78 40.48 15.17
C GLU A 103 -6.43 39.80 13.95
N THR A 104 -7.51 39.03 14.18
CA THR A 104 -8.21 38.26 13.13
C THR A 104 -9.22 39.08 12.32
N GLU A 105 -9.32 40.40 12.53
CA GLU A 105 -10.33 41.25 11.87
C GLU A 105 -10.11 41.43 10.35
N ALA A 106 -8.99 40.98 9.79
CA ALA A 106 -8.69 41.11 8.36
C ALA A 106 -9.09 39.89 7.49
N ILE A 107 -9.79 38.88 8.02
CA ILE A 107 -10.27 37.76 7.19
C ILE A 107 -11.51 38.23 6.42
N ARG A 108 -11.28 38.73 5.21
CA ARG A 108 -12.35 39.02 4.25
C ARG A 108 -12.94 37.69 3.76
N THR A 109 -14.24 37.48 4.00
CA THR A 109 -14.94 36.29 3.50
C THR A 109 -14.83 36.22 1.98
N PRO A 110 -14.35 35.12 1.38
CA PRO A 110 -14.35 34.97 -0.07
C PRO A 110 -15.81 34.97 -0.57
N PRO A 111 -16.08 35.47 -1.79
CA PRO A 111 -17.41 35.37 -2.38
C PRO A 111 -17.81 33.90 -2.49
N ARG A 112 -18.99 33.55 -1.99
CA ARG A 112 -19.56 32.21 -2.11
C ARG A 112 -19.83 31.94 -3.59
N THR A 113 -19.12 30.98 -4.17
CA THR A 113 -19.44 30.47 -5.50
C THR A 113 -20.59 29.48 -5.33
N GLU A 114 -21.78 29.82 -5.81
CA GLU A 114 -22.89 28.87 -5.94
C GLU A 114 -22.62 27.98 -7.16
N ALA A 115 -21.92 26.87 -6.93
CA ALA A 115 -21.88 25.77 -7.89
C ALA A 115 -22.90 24.73 -7.42
N GLU A 116 -24.16 24.90 -7.81
CA GLU A 116 -25.12 23.80 -7.75
C GLU A 116 -24.87 22.89 -8.95
N ALA A 117 -23.88 22.01 -8.81
CA ALA A 117 -23.67 20.92 -9.74
C ALA A 117 -24.59 19.77 -9.30
N GLU A 118 -25.67 19.56 -10.05
CA GLU A 118 -26.47 18.35 -9.90
C GLU A 118 -25.56 17.13 -10.13
N PRO A 119 -25.52 16.17 -9.19
CA PRO A 119 -24.69 14.99 -9.35
C PRO A 119 -25.08 14.22 -10.61
N PRO A 120 -24.12 13.66 -11.36
CA PRO A 120 -24.44 12.88 -12.55
C PRO A 120 -25.33 11.69 -12.15
N ALA A 121 -26.30 11.37 -13.01
CA ALA A 121 -27.18 10.23 -12.80
C ALA A 121 -26.35 8.94 -12.61
N PRO A 122 -26.75 8.04 -11.68
CA PRO A 122 -26.06 6.78 -11.48
C PRO A 122 -26.08 5.95 -12.77
N PRO A 123 -25.05 5.13 -13.02
CA PRO A 123 -25.02 4.24 -14.18
C PRO A 123 -26.22 3.28 -14.13
N SER A 124 -26.80 2.98 -15.29
CA SER A 124 -27.85 1.97 -15.40
C SER A 124 -27.33 0.60 -14.94
N ALA A 125 -28.17 -0.12 -14.18
CA ALA A 125 -27.85 -1.48 -13.78
C ALA A 125 -27.67 -2.38 -15.02
N PRO A 126 -26.74 -3.34 -15.00
CA PRO A 126 -26.58 -4.29 -16.09
C PRO A 126 -27.89 -5.07 -16.28
N GLU A 127 -28.31 -5.23 -17.53
CA GLU A 127 -29.43 -6.12 -17.87
C GLU A 127 -29.08 -7.55 -17.42
N PRO A 128 -30.03 -8.30 -16.84
CA PRO A 128 -29.80 -9.67 -16.44
C PRO A 128 -29.42 -10.49 -17.68
N GLU A 129 -28.23 -11.11 -17.65
CA GLU A 129 -27.81 -12.05 -18.68
C GLU A 129 -28.90 -13.13 -18.82
N ALA A 130 -29.35 -13.35 -20.05
CA ALA A 130 -30.31 -14.39 -20.35
C ALA A 130 -29.72 -15.73 -19.87
N SER A 131 -30.50 -16.46 -19.06
CA SER A 131 -30.14 -17.80 -18.63
C SER A 131 -29.76 -18.67 -19.83
N PRO A 132 -28.69 -19.48 -19.74
CA PRO A 132 -28.29 -20.36 -20.84
C PRO A 132 -29.44 -21.32 -21.16
N GLU A 133 -29.77 -21.41 -22.45
CA GLU A 133 -30.80 -22.32 -22.95
C GLU A 133 -30.37 -23.78 -22.64
N PRO A 134 -31.27 -24.63 -22.11
CA PRO A 134 -30.92 -26.00 -21.78
C PRO A 134 -30.50 -26.77 -23.04
N PRO A 135 -29.53 -27.70 -22.91
CA PRO A 135 -29.05 -28.46 -24.05
C PRO A 135 -30.16 -29.32 -24.66
N ALA A 136 -30.15 -29.44 -25.99
CA ALA A 136 -31.10 -30.28 -26.71
C ALA A 136 -30.98 -31.75 -26.26
N PRO A 137 -32.11 -32.50 -26.20
CA PRO A 137 -32.08 -33.91 -25.82
C PRO A 137 -31.29 -34.74 -26.84
N PRO A 138 -30.63 -35.83 -26.40
CA PRO A 138 -29.85 -36.68 -27.29
C PRO A 138 -30.75 -37.37 -28.33
N PRO A 139 -30.21 -37.68 -29.54
CA PRO A 139 -30.97 -38.38 -30.56
C PRO A 139 -31.33 -39.80 -30.10
N PRO A 140 -32.47 -40.36 -30.58
CA PRO A 140 -32.88 -41.70 -30.23
C PRO A 140 -31.86 -42.74 -30.72
N ALA A 141 -31.53 -43.71 -29.85
CA ALA A 141 -30.59 -44.77 -30.19
C ALA A 141 -31.13 -45.68 -31.30
N GLU A 142 -30.24 -46.11 -32.20
CA GLU A 142 -30.55 -47.02 -33.28
C GLU A 142 -30.89 -48.41 -32.73
N ARG A 143 -32.07 -48.95 -33.08
CA ARG A 143 -32.50 -50.27 -32.64
C ARG A 143 -31.89 -51.34 -33.54
N VAL A 144 -30.91 -52.07 -33.02
CA VAL A 144 -30.34 -53.25 -33.69
C VAL A 144 -31.25 -54.46 -33.45
N ALA A 145 -31.84 -55.00 -34.51
CA ALA A 145 -32.63 -56.23 -34.45
C ALA A 145 -31.71 -57.46 -34.26
N PRO A 146 -32.11 -58.45 -33.45
CA PRO A 146 -31.31 -59.66 -33.26
C PRO A 146 -31.24 -60.46 -34.58
N ARG A 147 -30.04 -60.91 -34.91
CA ARG A 147 -29.77 -61.70 -36.13
C ARG A 147 -30.25 -63.14 -35.91
N PRO A 148 -31.15 -63.68 -36.75
CA PRO A 148 -31.57 -65.07 -36.60
C PRO A 148 -30.41 -66.01 -36.96
N LEU A 149 -30.26 -67.07 -36.17
CA LEU A 149 -29.26 -68.12 -36.36
C LEU A 149 -29.75 -69.13 -37.41
N PRO A 150 -28.93 -69.53 -38.40
CA PRO A 150 -29.18 -70.70 -39.25
C PRO A 150 -28.82 -72.02 -38.56
#